data_AF-A0A9W9A9C2-F1
#
_entry.id   AF-A0A9W9A9C2-F1
#
_cell.length_a   1.000
_cell.length_b   1.000
_cell.length_c   1.000
_cell.angle_alpha   90.00
_cell.angle_beta   90.00
_cell.angle_gamma   90.00
#
_symmetry.space_group_name_H-M   'P 1'
#
loop_
_entity.id
_entity.type
_entity.pdbx_description
1 polymer ?
#
loop_
_entity_poly.entity_id
_entity_poly.type
_entity_poly.pdbx_seq_one_letter_code
_entity_poly.pdbx_strand_id
1 'polypeptide(L)'
;MRRSQTLRHHTRASMSSAAAHASQSGSMGGTGQLALHTDDLGVLREGDESDADVLRKQLLEKDRECDRLKTTLSLLQSQLSLRPPVEHVKALEREYKDLELLLEGTQRENERCMAEMERMKIREKMLERELARLAGDNWQSSLDISPAPPATASTLGRSSAFHQRSNTAPTTSRMDSSSSSGHSTNSSSPLNPSINPPNKVSSSFAKSPSISRSTSGDILTASPIQDSDSHGTDSVALAAHIDKIRLLIMGMETRMSKREEHLQGMVERADSEGRRWEEVVGGGQP
;
A
#
# COMPACT_ATOMS: atom_id res chain seq x y z
N MET A 1 17.02 14.59 -34.16
CA MET A 1 15.59 14.20 -34.12
C MET A 1 15.50 12.69 -33.97
N ARG A 2 15.34 12.17 -32.74
CA ARG A 2 15.07 10.75 -32.50
C ARG A 2 13.68 10.65 -31.90
N ARG A 3 12.74 10.06 -32.66
CA ARG A 3 11.35 9.82 -32.23
C ARG A 3 11.35 8.71 -31.19
N SER A 4 11.03 9.04 -29.94
CA SER A 4 10.74 8.06 -28.90
C SER A 4 9.42 7.37 -29.23
N GLN A 5 9.47 6.07 -29.44
CA GLN A 5 8.29 5.22 -29.58
C GLN A 5 7.68 4.99 -28.20
N THR A 6 6.50 5.54 -27.96
CA THR A 6 5.64 5.22 -26.82
C THR A 6 5.09 3.80 -26.98
N LEU A 7 5.58 2.85 -26.16
CA LEU A 7 4.94 1.55 -25.96
C LEU A 7 3.61 1.76 -25.22
N ARG A 8 2.50 1.57 -25.94
CA ARG A 8 1.16 1.50 -25.34
C ARG A 8 0.96 0.09 -24.79
N HIS A 9 1.11 -0.08 -23.47
CA HIS A 9 0.66 -1.30 -22.81
C HIS A 9 -0.86 -1.40 -22.92
N HIS A 10 -1.33 -2.42 -23.64
CA HIS A 10 -2.72 -2.82 -23.66
C HIS A 10 -3.08 -3.41 -22.30
N THR A 11 -3.81 -2.64 -21.50
CA THR A 11 -4.53 -3.13 -20.32
C THR A 11 -5.62 -4.08 -20.78
N ARG A 12 -5.29 -5.36 -20.66
CA ARG A 12 -6.14 -6.53 -20.40
C ARG A 12 -7.64 -6.21 -20.34
N ALA A 13 -8.35 -6.70 -21.35
CA ALA A 13 -9.79 -6.74 -21.41
C ALA A 13 -10.38 -7.29 -20.10
N SER A 14 -11.17 -6.41 -19.48
CA SER A 14 -12.38 -6.68 -18.71
C SER A 14 -12.85 -8.14 -18.79
N MET A 15 -12.59 -8.90 -17.73
CA MET A 15 -13.38 -10.09 -17.42
C MET A 15 -14.65 -9.62 -16.71
N SER A 16 -15.60 -9.13 -17.50
CA SER A 16 -16.95 -8.89 -17.04
C SER A 16 -17.65 -10.23 -16.82
N SER A 17 -17.71 -10.59 -15.53
CA SER A 17 -18.93 -11.03 -14.86
C SER A 17 -19.64 -12.25 -15.47
N ALA A 18 -19.19 -13.42 -15.03
CA ALA A 18 -20.05 -14.57 -14.83
C ALA A 18 -21.16 -14.21 -13.81
N ALA A 19 -22.35 -13.91 -14.30
CA ALA A 19 -23.57 -13.84 -13.51
C ALA A 19 -24.72 -14.48 -14.32
N ALA A 20 -24.60 -15.79 -14.53
CA ALA A 20 -25.69 -16.63 -15.00
C ALA A 20 -25.82 -17.83 -14.03
N HIS A 21 -26.07 -17.52 -12.75
CA HIS A 21 -26.71 -18.47 -11.84
C HIS A 21 -28.19 -18.07 -11.74
N ALA A 22 -28.90 -18.28 -12.85
CA ALA A 22 -30.35 -18.33 -12.84
C ALA A 22 -30.74 -19.64 -12.14
N SER A 23 -31.09 -19.50 -10.87
CA SER A 23 -32.07 -20.28 -10.11
C SER A 23 -32.68 -21.45 -10.88
N GLN A 24 -32.09 -22.63 -10.72
CA GLN A 24 -32.71 -23.90 -11.06
C GLN A 24 -32.67 -24.79 -9.81
N SER A 25 -33.44 -24.39 -8.80
CA SER A 25 -33.78 -25.25 -7.66
C SER A 25 -35.24 -25.00 -7.31
N GLY A 26 -36.10 -25.94 -7.68
CA GLY A 26 -37.52 -25.84 -7.37
C GLY A 26 -38.43 -26.76 -8.15
N SER A 27 -37.96 -27.94 -8.57
CA SER A 27 -38.88 -29.04 -8.88
C SER A 27 -38.21 -30.37 -8.57
N MET A 28 -38.01 -30.60 -7.28
CA MET A 28 -38.08 -31.95 -6.70
C MET A 28 -39.52 -32.11 -6.18
N GLY A 29 -40.50 -31.90 -7.06
CA GLY A 29 -41.79 -32.55 -6.91
C GLY A 29 -41.51 -34.02 -7.13
N GLY A 30 -41.19 -34.72 -6.04
CA GLY A 30 -41.06 -36.16 -6.00
C GLY A 30 -42.33 -36.75 -6.59
N THR A 31 -42.27 -37.12 -7.87
CA THR A 31 -43.10 -38.17 -8.41
C THR A 31 -42.77 -39.39 -7.57
N GLY A 32 -43.55 -39.60 -6.51
CA GLY A 32 -43.81 -40.92 -5.97
C GLY A 32 -44.38 -41.73 -7.11
N GLN A 33 -43.49 -42.26 -7.94
CA GLN A 33 -43.75 -43.49 -8.64
C GLN A 33 -43.85 -44.55 -7.54
N LEU A 34 -45.06 -44.66 -6.99
CA LEU A 34 -45.64 -45.92 -6.59
C LEU A 34 -45.66 -46.79 -7.85
N ALA A 35 -44.47 -47.21 -8.28
CA ALA A 35 -44.31 -48.33 -9.17
C ALA A 35 -44.73 -49.52 -8.33
N LEU A 36 -46.02 -49.83 -8.43
CA LEU A 36 -46.62 -51.13 -8.25
C LEU A 36 -45.71 -52.15 -8.96
N HIS A 37 -44.69 -52.62 -8.24
CA HIS A 37 -43.99 -53.85 -8.56
C HIS A 37 -44.98 -54.97 -8.21
N THR A 38 -45.89 -55.24 -9.14
CA THR A 38 -46.63 -56.50 -9.18
C THR A 38 -45.62 -57.60 -9.51
N ASP A 39 -45.04 -58.16 -8.45
CA ASP A 39 -44.27 -59.39 -8.47
C ASP A 39 -45.26 -60.56 -8.60
N ASP A 40 -45.52 -60.99 -9.83
CA ASP A 40 -46.49 -62.04 -10.17
C ASP A 40 -45.85 -63.43 -10.23
N LEU A 41 -44.95 -63.77 -9.29
CA LEU A 41 -44.43 -65.13 -9.12
C LEU A 41 -44.07 -65.44 -7.65
N GLY A 42 -45.11 -65.57 -6.82
CA GLY A 42 -45.29 -66.79 -6.01
C GLY A 42 -44.16 -67.24 -5.07
N VAL A 43 -43.41 -66.32 -4.46
CA VAL A 43 -42.67 -66.63 -3.23
C VAL A 43 -43.21 -65.69 -2.15
N LEU A 44 -44.07 -66.21 -1.28
CA LEU A 44 -44.48 -65.58 -0.02
C LEU A 44 -43.23 -65.38 0.82
N ARG A 45 -42.45 -64.33 0.53
CA ARG A 45 -41.45 -63.83 1.44
C ARG A 45 -42.23 -63.33 2.64
N GLU A 46 -42.05 -64.01 3.78
CA GLU A 46 -42.35 -63.52 5.12
C GLU A 46 -41.47 -62.29 5.41
N GLY A 47 -41.71 -61.23 4.64
CA GLY A 47 -41.03 -59.95 4.62
C GLY A 47 -42.04 -58.83 4.49
N ASP A 48 -43.24 -59.02 5.06
CA ASP A 48 -44.19 -57.95 5.36
C ASP A 48 -43.57 -57.06 6.43
N GLU A 49 -42.62 -56.21 6.01
CA GLU A 49 -42.32 -55.01 6.78
C GLU A 49 -43.65 -54.28 6.93
N SER A 50 -44.21 -54.26 8.16
CA SER A 50 -45.46 -53.58 8.43
C SER A 50 -45.34 -52.12 7.98
N ASP A 51 -46.40 -51.52 7.43
CA ASP A 51 -46.43 -50.09 7.06
C ASP A 51 -45.89 -49.18 8.19
N ALA A 52 -46.09 -49.60 9.45
CA ALA A 52 -45.55 -48.95 10.63
C ALA A 52 -44.01 -48.93 10.67
N ASP A 53 -43.33 -50.01 10.25
CA ASP A 53 -41.87 -50.10 10.20
C ASP A 53 -41.28 -49.28 9.06
N VAL A 54 -41.96 -49.21 7.90
CA VAL A 54 -41.60 -48.31 6.80
C VAL A 54 -41.64 -46.84 7.26
N LEU A 55 -42.72 -46.44 7.94
CA LEU A 55 -42.85 -45.09 8.49
C LEU A 55 -41.78 -44.78 9.54
N ARG A 56 -41.41 -45.73 10.41
CA ARG A 56 -40.30 -45.55 11.37
C ARG A 56 -38.97 -45.34 10.67
N LYS A 57 -38.68 -46.12 9.62
CA LYS A 57 -37.45 -45.99 8.83
C LYS A 57 -37.37 -44.63 8.14
N GLN A 58 -38.48 -44.18 7.53
CA GLN A 58 -38.57 -42.86 6.92
C GLN A 58 -38.40 -41.74 7.94
N LEU A 59 -39.03 -41.84 9.12
CA LEU A 59 -38.87 -40.85 10.18
C LEU A 59 -37.42 -40.73 10.64
N LEU A 60 -36.75 -41.87 10.89
CA LEU A 60 -35.33 -41.89 11.24
C LEU A 60 -34.41 -41.34 10.13
N GLU A 61 -34.73 -41.62 8.86
CA GLU A 61 -34.00 -41.06 7.72
C GLU A 61 -34.17 -39.53 7.67
N LYS A 62 -35.40 -39.04 7.91
CA LYS A 62 -35.70 -37.61 7.97
C LYS A 62 -35.03 -36.93 9.15
N ASP A 63 -34.97 -37.55 10.33
CA ASP A 63 -34.26 -37.02 11.49
C ASP A 63 -32.76 -36.87 11.20
N ARG A 64 -32.14 -37.90 10.60
CA ARG A 64 -30.72 -37.83 10.16
C ARG A 64 -30.49 -36.77 9.08
N GLU A 65 -31.45 -36.57 8.18
CA GLU A 65 -31.41 -35.49 7.19
C GLU A 65 -31.50 -34.12 7.87
N CYS A 66 -32.41 -33.95 8.83
CA CYS A 66 -32.52 -32.74 9.63
C CYS A 66 -31.23 -32.41 10.39
N ASP A 67 -30.57 -33.39 10.99
CA ASP A 67 -29.29 -33.17 11.70
C ASP A 67 -28.16 -32.78 10.74
N ARG A 68 -28.09 -33.40 9.55
CA ARG A 68 -27.16 -32.99 8.48
C ARG A 68 -27.40 -31.56 8.01
N LEU A 69 -28.67 -31.16 7.86
CA LEU A 69 -29.01 -29.79 7.48
C LEU A 69 -28.66 -28.80 8.59
N LYS A 70 -28.94 -29.13 9.86
CA LYS A 70 -28.56 -28.28 11.01
C LYS A 70 -27.05 -28.08 11.12
N THR A 71 -26.27 -29.15 10.97
CA THR A 71 -24.80 -29.05 10.99
C THR A 71 -24.28 -28.19 9.84
N THR A 72 -24.86 -28.33 8.65
CA THR A 72 -24.50 -27.50 7.49
C THR A 72 -24.90 -26.03 7.70
N LEU A 73 -26.08 -25.77 8.26
CA LEU A 73 -26.54 -24.42 8.59
C LEU A 73 -25.61 -23.76 9.61
N SER A 74 -25.25 -24.48 10.68
CA SER A 74 -24.29 -24.00 11.68
C SER A 74 -22.91 -23.71 11.08
N LEU A 75 -22.45 -24.52 10.12
CA LEU A 75 -21.19 -24.31 9.42
C LEU A 75 -21.25 -23.07 8.52
N LEU A 76 -22.32 -22.90 7.76
CA LEU A 76 -22.50 -21.72 6.91
C LEU A 76 -22.62 -20.43 7.74
N GLN A 77 -23.29 -20.51 8.89
CA GLN A 77 -23.41 -19.39 9.81
C GLN A 77 -22.04 -19.01 10.41
N SER A 78 -21.20 -19.99 10.78
CA SER A 78 -19.83 -19.71 11.24
C SER A 78 -18.97 -19.10 10.12
N GLN A 79 -19.09 -19.58 8.88
CA GLN A 79 -18.41 -19.00 7.73
C GLN A 79 -18.85 -17.55 7.44
N LEU A 80 -20.15 -17.26 7.54
CA LEU A 80 -20.69 -15.91 7.36
C LEU A 80 -20.16 -14.94 8.44
N SER A 81 -20.03 -15.41 9.67
CA SER A 81 -19.49 -14.60 10.78
C SER A 81 -18.01 -14.27 10.63
N LEU A 82 -17.25 -15.10 9.90
CA LEU A 82 -15.82 -14.87 9.61
C LEU A 82 -15.60 -13.87 8.47
N ARG A 83 -16.64 -13.53 7.71
CA ARG A 83 -16.50 -12.63 6.57
C ARG A 83 -16.23 -11.21 7.08
N PRO A 84 -15.15 -10.54 6.65
CA PRO A 84 -14.89 -9.15 7.02
C PRO A 84 -16.08 -8.26 6.65
N PRO A 85 -16.39 -7.24 7.47
CA PRO A 85 -17.47 -6.30 7.15
C PRO A 85 -17.16 -5.60 5.83
N VAL A 86 -18.20 -5.39 5.01
CA VAL A 86 -18.08 -4.76 3.69
C VAL A 86 -17.42 -3.38 3.77
N GLU A 87 -17.63 -2.67 4.86
CA GLU A 87 -17.00 -1.36 5.11
C GLU A 87 -15.48 -1.45 5.22
N HIS A 88 -14.92 -2.54 5.74
CA HIS A 88 -13.48 -2.75 5.79
C HIS A 88 -12.91 -2.99 4.38
N VAL A 89 -13.61 -3.76 3.55
CA VAL A 89 -13.20 -3.97 2.14
C VAL A 89 -13.23 -2.65 1.38
N LYS A 90 -14.30 -1.86 1.51
CA LYS A 90 -14.39 -0.53 0.89
C LYS A 90 -13.32 0.45 1.38
N ALA A 91 -12.92 0.37 2.66
CA ALA A 91 -11.84 1.20 3.19
C ALA A 91 -10.50 0.84 2.52
N LEU A 92 -10.18 -0.45 2.43
CA LEU A 92 -8.97 -0.93 1.73
C LEU A 92 -8.98 -0.55 0.25
N GLU A 93 -10.13 -0.62 -0.43
CA GLU A 93 -10.26 -0.19 -1.82
C GLU A 93 -9.99 1.32 -2.00
N ARG A 94 -10.38 2.17 -1.03
CA ARG A 94 -10.07 3.60 -1.06
C ARG A 94 -8.58 3.85 -0.83
N GLU A 95 -8.00 3.24 0.20
CA GLU A 95 -6.56 3.36 0.48
C GLU A 95 -5.70 2.89 -0.68
N TYR A 96 -6.09 1.81 -1.37
CA TYR A 96 -5.40 1.34 -2.56
C TYR A 96 -5.40 2.39 -3.67
N LYS A 97 -6.55 3.04 -3.93
CA LYS A 97 -6.66 4.12 -4.91
C LYS A 97 -5.82 5.34 -4.52
N ASP A 98 -5.79 5.68 -3.24
CA ASP A 98 -5.00 6.79 -2.74
C ASP A 98 -3.49 6.52 -2.91
N LEU A 99 -3.04 5.29 -2.63
CA LEU A 99 -1.65 4.86 -2.86
C LEU A 99 -1.29 4.84 -4.34
N GLU A 100 -2.21 4.44 -5.21
CA GLU A 100 -2.02 4.46 -6.66
C GLU A 100 -1.84 5.89 -7.18
N LEU A 101 -2.64 6.84 -6.69
CA LEU A 101 -2.49 8.25 -7.01
C LEU A 101 -1.14 8.82 -6.54
N LEU A 102 -0.69 8.45 -5.34
CA LEU A 102 0.60 8.88 -4.79
C LEU A 102 1.78 8.30 -5.60
N LEU A 103 1.68 7.04 -6.00
CA LEU A 103 2.69 6.39 -6.85
C LEU A 103 2.81 7.11 -8.19
N GLU A 104 1.69 7.40 -8.86
CA GLU A 104 1.68 8.12 -10.13
C GLU A 104 2.25 9.54 -9.97
N GLY A 105 1.89 10.25 -8.89
CA GLY A 105 2.44 11.54 -8.54
C GLY A 105 3.97 11.51 -8.39
N THR A 106 4.49 10.48 -7.70
CA THR A 106 5.93 10.29 -7.49
C THR A 106 6.67 9.96 -8.79
N GLN A 107 6.08 9.12 -9.66
CA GLN A 107 6.66 8.79 -10.96
C GLN A 107 6.76 10.03 -11.85
N ARG A 108 5.68 10.81 -11.93
CA ARG A 108 5.64 12.06 -12.70
C ARG A 108 6.70 13.05 -12.21
N GLU A 109 6.92 13.14 -10.90
CA GLU A 109 7.94 14.03 -10.34
C GLU A 109 9.37 13.53 -10.61
N ASN A 110 9.61 12.20 -10.53
CA ASN A 110 10.89 11.61 -10.92
C ASN A 110 11.22 11.89 -12.39
N GLU A 111 10.24 11.78 -13.29
CA GLU A 111 10.40 12.11 -14.70
C GLU A 111 10.77 13.58 -14.92
N ARG A 112 10.12 14.51 -14.19
CA ARG A 112 10.45 15.94 -14.23
C ARG A 112 11.87 16.20 -13.74
N CYS A 113 12.26 15.62 -12.62
CA CYS A 113 13.61 15.75 -12.04
C CYS A 113 14.69 15.24 -13.02
N MET A 114 14.46 14.08 -13.64
CA MET A 114 15.36 13.54 -14.66
C MET A 114 15.48 14.48 -15.88
N ALA A 115 14.37 15.05 -16.33
CA ALA A 115 14.36 16.01 -17.44
C ALA A 115 15.12 17.31 -17.09
N GLU A 116 14.97 17.80 -15.86
CA GLU A 116 15.68 18.98 -15.38
C GLU A 116 17.19 18.73 -15.26
N MET A 117 17.58 17.59 -14.72
CA MET A 117 18.98 17.16 -14.65
C MET A 117 19.62 17.12 -16.05
N GLU A 118 18.89 16.62 -17.06
CA GLU A 118 19.37 16.58 -18.43
C GLU A 118 19.52 17.99 -19.04
N ARG A 119 18.60 18.92 -18.74
CA ARG A 119 18.74 20.33 -19.14
C ARG A 119 19.98 20.97 -18.51
N MET A 120 20.25 20.70 -17.24
CA MET A 120 21.46 21.20 -16.56
C MET A 120 22.73 20.65 -17.21
N LYS A 121 22.79 19.35 -17.51
CA LYS A 121 23.92 18.74 -18.23
C LYS A 121 24.14 19.35 -19.62
N ILE A 122 23.06 19.65 -20.35
CA ILE A 122 23.18 20.32 -21.66
C ILE A 122 23.75 21.72 -21.52
N ARG A 123 23.28 22.48 -20.52
CA ARG A 123 23.78 23.83 -20.22
C ARG A 123 25.24 23.79 -19.79
N GLU A 124 25.61 22.87 -18.90
CA GLU A 124 26.99 22.64 -18.46
C GLU A 124 27.90 22.38 -19.67
N LYS A 125 27.55 21.41 -20.54
CA LYS A 125 28.28 21.13 -21.78
C LYS A 125 28.39 22.32 -22.72
N MET A 126 27.42 23.23 -22.72
CA MET A 126 27.48 24.46 -23.52
C MET A 126 28.53 25.43 -22.96
N LEU A 127 28.53 25.61 -21.64
CA LEU A 127 29.51 26.46 -20.95
C LEU A 127 30.93 25.88 -21.07
N GLU A 128 31.10 24.57 -20.92
CA GLU A 128 32.38 23.89 -21.14
C GLU A 128 32.93 24.12 -22.56
N ARG A 129 32.06 24.09 -23.58
CA ARG A 129 32.44 24.39 -24.97
C ARG A 129 32.85 25.85 -25.16
N GLU A 130 32.15 26.79 -24.55
CA GLU A 130 32.53 28.22 -24.62
C GLU A 130 33.83 28.51 -23.87
N LEU A 131 34.06 27.86 -22.72
CA LEU A 131 35.33 27.95 -21.99
C LEU A 131 36.48 27.39 -22.83
N ALA A 132 36.29 26.22 -23.45
CA ALA A 132 37.27 25.65 -24.37
C ALA A 132 37.54 26.56 -25.57
N ARG A 133 36.51 27.23 -26.10
CA ARG A 133 36.65 28.19 -27.20
C ARG A 133 37.48 29.43 -26.81
N LEU A 134 37.30 29.95 -25.60
CA LEU A 134 37.94 31.20 -25.14
C LEU A 134 39.34 30.97 -24.55
N ALA A 135 39.55 29.89 -23.80
CA ALA A 135 40.77 29.62 -23.05
C ALA A 135 41.56 28.40 -23.58
N GLY A 136 41.06 27.72 -24.62
CA GLY A 136 41.63 26.50 -25.17
C GLY A 136 41.15 25.23 -24.44
N ASP A 137 41.48 24.06 -24.99
CA ASP A 137 41.01 22.76 -24.46
C ASP A 137 41.48 22.47 -23.03
N ASN A 138 42.59 23.09 -22.60
CA ASN A 138 43.16 22.99 -21.25
C ASN A 138 42.70 24.10 -20.30
N TRP A 139 41.51 24.67 -20.52
CA TRP A 139 40.99 25.78 -19.71
C TRP A 139 40.97 25.49 -18.20
N GLN A 140 40.81 24.23 -17.78
CA GLN A 140 40.88 23.82 -16.38
C GLN A 140 42.27 24.08 -15.78
N SER A 141 43.33 23.66 -16.50
CA SER A 141 44.72 23.87 -16.08
C SER A 141 45.13 25.33 -16.17
N SER A 142 44.65 26.07 -17.17
CA SER A 142 44.94 27.50 -17.32
C SER A 142 44.27 28.37 -16.24
N LEU A 143 43.18 27.89 -15.65
CA LEU A 143 42.46 28.58 -14.57
C LEU A 143 42.74 28.00 -13.19
N ASP A 144 43.67 27.04 -13.07
CA ASP A 144 43.97 26.29 -11.83
C ASP A 144 42.71 25.72 -11.15
N ILE A 145 41.69 25.37 -11.94
CA ILE A 145 40.46 24.76 -11.44
C ILE A 145 40.73 23.27 -11.25
N SER A 146 40.93 22.85 -10.00
CA SER A 146 41.07 21.44 -9.68
C SER A 146 39.89 20.66 -10.26
N PRO A 147 40.12 19.59 -11.04
CA PRO A 147 39.04 18.81 -11.63
C PRO A 147 38.10 18.36 -10.51
N ALA A 148 36.81 18.65 -10.67
CA ALA A 148 35.82 18.22 -9.70
C ALA A 148 35.96 16.69 -9.55
N PRO A 149 36.11 16.17 -8.32
CA PRO A 149 36.29 14.75 -8.12
C PRO A 149 35.12 14.04 -8.79
N PRO A 150 35.36 12.95 -9.55
CA PRO A 150 34.28 12.21 -10.18
C PRO A 150 33.29 11.85 -9.08
N ALA A 151 32.03 12.27 -9.25
CA ALA A 151 30.96 11.98 -8.31
C ALA A 151 30.84 10.45 -8.18
N THR A 152 31.60 9.87 -7.26
CA THR A 152 31.53 8.45 -6.96
C THR A 152 30.16 8.23 -6.33
N ALA A 153 29.41 7.30 -6.91
CA ALA A 153 28.00 7.01 -6.65
C ALA A 153 27.73 6.45 -5.23
N SER A 154 28.56 6.76 -4.24
CA SER A 154 28.56 6.16 -2.90
C SER A 154 28.02 7.05 -1.79
N THR A 155 27.50 8.25 -2.08
CA THR A 155 26.90 9.12 -1.04
C THR A 155 25.37 9.09 -1.09
N LEU A 156 24.78 7.90 -0.99
CA LEU A 156 23.39 7.72 -0.59
C LEU A 156 23.32 7.82 0.93
N GLY A 157 23.20 9.03 1.46
CA GLY A 157 22.85 9.21 2.88
C GLY A 157 23.69 10.23 3.62
N ARG A 158 23.63 11.50 3.20
CA ARG A 158 23.78 12.62 4.12
C ARG A 158 23.28 13.90 3.46
N SER A 159 22.10 14.32 3.91
CA SER A 159 21.69 15.70 4.17
C SER A 159 22.20 16.75 3.18
N SER A 160 21.36 17.29 2.30
CA SER A 160 20.50 18.44 2.65
C SER A 160 21.18 19.44 3.58
N ALA A 161 22.33 19.94 3.15
CA ALA A 161 22.97 21.14 3.64
C ALA A 161 23.45 21.89 2.38
N PHE A 162 23.22 23.20 2.35
CA PHE A 162 23.59 24.12 1.27
C PHE A 162 22.62 24.22 0.08
N HIS A 163 21.47 24.84 0.32
CA HIS A 163 21.11 26.04 -0.44
C HIS A 163 20.73 27.16 0.54
N GLN A 164 21.74 27.66 1.25
CA GLN A 164 21.80 29.11 1.48
C GLN A 164 22.35 29.73 0.20
N ARG A 165 21.47 30.39 -0.57
CA ARG A 165 21.91 31.45 -1.48
C ARG A 165 21.15 32.71 -1.10
N SER A 166 21.91 33.57 -0.44
CA SER A 166 21.72 34.99 -0.25
C SER A 166 21.23 35.67 -1.53
N ASN A 167 20.20 36.50 -1.40
CA ASN A 167 20.02 37.67 -2.24
C ASN A 167 19.91 38.89 -1.31
N THR A 168 20.89 39.78 -1.43
CA THR A 168 20.99 41.06 -0.76
C THR A 168 20.33 42.18 -1.58
N ALA A 169 19.31 42.83 -0.99
CA ALA A 169 18.96 44.27 -0.99
C ALA A 169 18.37 44.95 -2.27
N PRO A 170 17.56 46.06 -2.17
CA PRO A 170 17.53 47.04 -1.06
C PRO A 170 16.17 47.53 -0.53
N THR A 171 16.22 48.05 0.71
CA THR A 171 15.56 49.24 1.30
C THR A 171 14.26 49.77 0.67
N THR A 172 13.17 49.85 1.44
CA THR A 172 12.47 51.11 1.82
C THR A 172 11.33 50.87 2.84
N SER A 173 11.20 51.85 3.75
CA SER A 173 10.09 52.18 4.67
C SER A 173 9.54 51.13 5.65
N ARG A 174 9.92 51.34 6.92
CA ARG A 174 9.05 51.25 8.09
C ARG A 174 7.67 51.84 7.81
N MET A 175 6.60 51.14 8.18
CA MET A 175 5.53 51.70 9.03
C MET A 175 4.94 50.63 9.94
N ASP A 176 4.63 51.14 11.11
CA ASP A 176 4.12 50.54 12.34
C ASP A 176 2.60 50.39 12.22
N SER A 177 2.03 49.26 12.64
CA SER A 177 0.65 49.22 13.16
C SER A 177 0.25 47.82 13.64
N SER A 178 0.08 47.77 14.95
CA SER A 178 -0.75 46.90 15.77
C SER A 178 -2.16 46.62 15.23
N SER A 179 -2.65 45.40 15.48
CA SER A 179 -4.05 44.95 15.73
C SER A 179 -4.17 43.47 15.30
N SER A 180 -4.38 42.48 16.17
CA SER A 180 -5.50 42.14 17.07
C SER A 180 -6.24 40.92 16.53
N SER A 181 -6.47 39.92 17.41
CA SER A 181 -7.60 38.98 17.38
C SER A 181 -7.58 37.93 16.24
N GLY A 182 -7.80 36.64 16.45
CA GLY A 182 -8.35 35.88 17.57
C GLY A 182 -8.99 34.60 17.01
N HIS A 183 -9.21 33.63 17.90
CA HIS A 183 -10.10 32.45 17.78
C HIS A 183 -9.48 31.20 17.15
N SER A 184 -9.21 30.15 17.94
CA SER A 184 -10.15 29.09 18.40
C SER A 184 -10.44 28.11 17.24
N THR A 185 -10.27 26.80 17.33
CA THR A 185 -10.75 25.86 18.35
C THR A 185 -10.07 24.49 18.22
N ASN A 186 -9.78 23.88 19.38
CA ASN A 186 -10.06 22.49 19.78
C ASN A 186 -10.16 21.38 18.73
N SER A 187 -9.42 20.28 18.94
CA SER A 187 -9.95 18.97 19.40
C SER A 187 -8.90 17.87 19.16
N SER A 188 -8.14 17.42 20.16
CA SER A 188 -8.44 16.29 21.06
C SER A 188 -8.70 14.94 20.36
N SER A 189 -7.65 14.09 20.32
CA SER A 189 -7.55 12.65 20.72
C SER A 189 -8.64 11.64 20.24
N PRO A 190 -8.43 10.29 20.26
CA PRO A 190 -7.39 9.53 20.97
C PRO A 190 -6.75 8.31 20.24
N LEU A 191 -5.74 7.80 20.93
CA LEU A 191 -5.18 6.43 20.95
C LEU A 191 -6.22 5.32 20.76
N ASN A 192 -5.93 4.26 19.97
CA ASN A 192 -5.98 2.85 20.42
C ASN A 192 -5.47 1.83 19.35
N PRO A 193 -5.35 0.51 19.61
CA PRO A 193 -4.07 -0.16 19.74
C PRO A 193 -3.74 -1.14 18.60
N SER A 194 -2.44 -1.39 18.46
CA SER A 194 -1.84 -2.43 17.61
C SER A 194 -2.26 -3.84 18.07
N ILE A 195 -3.06 -4.53 17.25
CA ILE A 195 -3.32 -5.96 17.34
C ILE A 195 -2.57 -6.64 16.19
N ASN A 196 -1.50 -7.36 16.53
CA ASN A 196 -0.89 -8.37 15.64
C ASN A 196 -1.75 -9.64 15.66
N PRO A 197 -1.97 -10.26 14.49
CA PRO A 197 -2.05 -11.71 14.42
C PRO A 197 -1.03 -12.31 13.42
N PRO A 198 -0.85 -13.64 13.46
CA PRO A 198 0.44 -14.27 13.19
C PRO A 198 0.65 -14.71 11.74
N ASN A 199 1.92 -14.96 11.42
CA ASN A 199 2.44 -15.98 10.51
C ASN A 199 1.37 -16.92 9.91
N LYS A 200 1.35 -17.05 8.57
CA LYS A 200 1.59 -18.33 7.88
C LYS A 200 1.51 -18.22 6.34
N VAL A 201 2.52 -18.85 5.73
CA VAL A 201 2.54 -19.72 4.54
C VAL A 201 2.16 -19.21 3.14
N SER A 202 3.22 -19.07 2.35
CA SER A 202 3.50 -19.86 1.13
C SER A 202 2.99 -19.40 -0.25
N SER A 203 3.95 -19.53 -1.18
CA SER A 203 3.83 -19.73 -2.63
C SER A 203 3.62 -18.45 -3.46
N SER A 204 4.31 -18.21 -4.58
CA SER A 204 5.28 -19.00 -5.34
C SER A 204 5.81 -18.18 -6.53
N PHE A 205 6.89 -18.70 -7.15
CA PHE A 205 7.38 -18.44 -8.51
C PHE A 205 8.03 -17.09 -8.83
N ALA A 206 9.35 -17.03 -8.68
CA ALA A 206 10.21 -16.43 -9.70
C ALA A 206 11.52 -17.24 -9.84
N LYS A 207 11.84 -17.53 -11.09
CA LYS A 207 12.91 -18.41 -11.57
C LYS A 207 14.26 -17.67 -11.65
N SER A 208 15.31 -18.41 -11.27
CA SER A 208 16.71 -18.35 -11.76
C SER A 208 17.70 -17.35 -11.11
N PRO A 209 19.03 -17.59 -11.12
CA PRO A 209 19.78 -18.79 -11.54
C PRO A 209 20.77 -19.35 -10.48
N SER A 210 21.24 -20.55 -10.80
CA SER A 210 22.18 -21.44 -10.12
C SER A 210 23.55 -20.81 -9.82
N ILE A 211 23.99 -20.90 -8.56
CA ILE A 211 25.42 -20.91 -8.21
C ILE A 211 25.69 -22.24 -7.50
N SER A 212 26.42 -23.09 -8.20
CA SER A 212 26.94 -24.35 -7.69
C SER A 212 27.98 -24.06 -6.60
N ARG A 213 27.74 -24.55 -5.38
CA ARG A 213 28.82 -24.83 -4.43
C ARG A 213 28.53 -26.14 -3.71
N SER A 214 29.22 -27.17 -4.19
CA SER A 214 29.27 -28.49 -3.58
C SER A 214 30.21 -28.51 -2.38
N THR A 215 29.98 -29.55 -1.57
CA THR A 215 30.83 -30.23 -0.58
C THR A 215 30.94 -29.58 0.80
N SER A 216 30.85 -30.29 1.92
CA SER A 216 30.50 -31.67 2.28
C SER A 216 30.52 -31.70 3.82
N GLY A 217 29.80 -32.64 4.43
CA GLY A 217 30.20 -33.20 5.73
C GLY A 217 29.24 -32.92 6.88
N ASP A 218 28.31 -33.85 7.05
CA ASP A 218 28.01 -34.61 8.28
C ASP A 218 28.31 -33.95 9.64
N ILE A 219 27.31 -33.98 10.53
CA ILE A 219 27.28 -34.89 11.69
C ILE A 219 25.96 -34.71 12.44
N LEU A 220 25.27 -35.82 12.63
CA LEU A 220 24.17 -36.02 13.56
C LEU A 220 24.68 -35.82 15.00
N THR A 221 24.06 -34.95 15.79
CA THR A 221 24.13 -35.04 17.26
C THR A 221 22.82 -34.56 17.87
N ALA A 222 22.23 -35.46 18.64
CA ALA A 222 20.98 -35.30 19.35
C ALA A 222 21.14 -34.45 20.63
N SER A 223 20.07 -33.71 20.94
CA SER A 223 19.66 -33.18 22.28
C SER A 223 20.52 -32.02 22.86
N PRO A 224 19.96 -31.09 23.67
CA PRO A 224 18.83 -31.29 24.57
C PRO A 224 17.70 -30.24 24.53
N ILE A 225 16.51 -30.71 24.91
CA ILE A 225 15.40 -29.89 25.39
C ILE A 225 15.90 -29.11 26.61
N GLN A 226 16.04 -27.80 26.46
CA GLN A 226 16.17 -26.85 27.57
C GLN A 226 14.94 -25.95 27.56
N ASP A 227 13.95 -26.34 28.35
CA ASP A 227 12.98 -25.40 28.92
C ASP A 227 13.78 -24.46 29.82
N SER A 228 13.80 -23.17 29.50
CA SER A 228 14.52 -22.16 30.28
C SER A 228 13.79 -20.82 30.19
N ASP A 229 13.05 -20.54 31.26
CA ASP A 229 12.43 -19.26 31.65
C ASP A 229 13.39 -18.06 31.52
N SER A 230 13.56 -17.56 30.29
CA SER A 230 14.45 -16.44 29.95
C SER A 230 13.70 -15.27 29.31
N HIS A 231 12.39 -15.18 29.50
CA HIS A 231 11.56 -14.10 28.92
C HIS A 231 11.61 -12.75 29.66
N GLY A 232 12.37 -12.63 30.75
CA GLY A 232 12.43 -11.40 31.55
C GLY A 232 13.27 -10.28 30.92
N THR A 233 14.39 -10.60 30.27
CA THR A 233 15.33 -9.59 29.74
C THR A 233 14.90 -9.02 28.39
N ASP A 234 14.17 -9.81 27.60
CA ASP A 234 13.65 -9.39 26.29
C ASP A 234 12.60 -8.29 26.43
N SER A 235 11.84 -8.30 27.54
CA SER A 235 10.82 -7.28 27.81
C SER A 235 11.45 -5.88 27.98
N VAL A 236 12.58 -5.79 28.68
CA VAL A 236 13.29 -4.51 28.89
C VAL A 236 13.95 -4.02 27.60
N ALA A 237 14.55 -4.92 26.82
CA ALA A 237 15.11 -4.59 25.52
C ALA A 237 14.05 -4.14 24.51
N LEU A 238 12.88 -4.80 24.52
CA LEU A 238 11.73 -4.43 23.69
C LEU A 238 11.17 -3.05 24.09
N ALA A 239 11.06 -2.76 25.39
CA ALA A 239 10.64 -1.46 25.89
C ALA A 239 11.56 -0.33 25.41
N ALA A 240 12.89 -0.52 25.53
CA ALA A 240 13.87 0.45 25.05
C ALA A 240 13.80 0.66 23.53
N HIS A 241 13.54 -0.40 22.76
CA HIS A 241 13.35 -0.30 21.31
C HIS A 241 12.08 0.47 20.94
N ILE A 242 10.98 0.23 21.65
CA ILE A 242 9.71 0.96 21.46
C ILE A 242 9.92 2.46 21.74
N ASP A 243 10.63 2.82 22.80
CA ASP A 243 10.88 4.23 23.13
C ASP A 243 11.78 4.93 22.09
N LYS A 244 12.75 4.20 21.53
CA LYS A 244 13.56 4.71 20.40
C LYS A 244 12.70 5.00 19.16
N ILE A 245 11.77 4.09 18.83
CA ILE A 245 10.83 4.29 17.72
C ILE A 245 9.93 5.49 17.99
N ARG A 246 9.38 5.62 19.21
CA ARG A 246 8.56 6.78 19.60
C ARG A 246 9.30 8.10 19.46
N LEU A 247 10.55 8.18 19.92
CA LEU A 247 11.38 9.38 19.77
C LEU A 247 11.64 9.71 18.30
N LEU A 248 11.86 8.71 17.45
CA LEU A 248 12.05 8.91 16.02
C LEU A 248 10.77 9.45 15.35
N ILE A 249 9.61 8.85 15.65
CA ILE A 249 8.30 9.27 15.15
C ILE A 249 8.03 10.72 15.56
N MET A 250 8.17 11.04 16.85
CA MET A 250 7.96 12.40 17.36
C MET A 250 8.91 13.42 16.72
N GLY A 251 10.17 13.02 16.48
CA GLY A 251 11.14 13.84 15.75
C GLY A 251 10.79 14.04 14.28
N MET A 252 10.21 13.03 13.62
CA MET A 252 9.73 13.13 12.24
C MET A 252 8.48 14.01 12.14
N GLU A 253 7.51 13.84 13.03
CA GLU A 253 6.30 14.67 13.14
C GLU A 253 6.65 16.14 13.34
N THR A 254 7.58 16.44 14.26
CA THR A 254 8.04 17.81 14.51
C THR A 254 8.64 18.45 13.24
N ARG A 255 9.46 17.70 12.50
CA ARG A 255 10.05 18.22 11.24
C ARG A 255 9.03 18.36 10.13
N MET A 256 8.03 17.47 10.08
CA MET A 256 6.96 17.51 9.11
C MET A 256 6.05 18.72 9.36
N SER A 257 5.60 18.91 10.60
CA SER A 257 4.78 20.04 11.03
C SER A 257 5.47 21.39 10.75
N LYS A 258 6.78 21.52 11.02
CA LYS A 258 7.53 22.75 10.66
C LYS A 258 7.60 23.02 9.15
N ARG A 259 7.71 21.96 8.33
CA ARG A 259 7.68 22.11 6.87
C ARG A 259 6.29 22.51 6.37
N GLU A 260 5.26 21.93 6.97
CA GLU A 260 3.86 22.26 6.68
C GLU A 260 3.55 23.72 7.00
N GLU A 261 3.92 24.21 8.19
CA GLU A 261 3.80 25.62 8.55
C GLU A 261 4.54 26.55 7.57
N HIS A 262 5.75 26.16 7.14
CA HIS A 262 6.52 26.94 6.19
C HIS A 262 5.86 26.99 4.80
N LEU A 263 5.37 25.84 4.30
CA LEU A 263 4.67 25.77 3.03
C LEU A 263 3.34 26.54 3.08
N GLN A 264 2.60 26.43 4.18
CA GLN A 264 1.35 27.15 4.38
C GLN A 264 1.59 28.67 4.36
N GLY A 265 2.65 29.16 5.01
CA GLY A 265 3.02 30.57 4.95
C GLY A 265 3.48 31.03 3.55
N MET A 266 4.07 30.15 2.74
CA MET A 266 4.39 30.46 1.35
C MET A 266 3.14 30.57 0.47
N VAL A 267 2.17 29.67 0.65
CA VAL A 267 0.88 29.70 -0.05
C VAL A 267 0.12 30.97 0.32
N GLU A 268 0.00 31.28 1.61
CA GLU A 268 -0.68 32.49 2.08
C GLU A 268 -0.05 33.77 1.52
N ARG A 269 1.28 33.82 1.43
CA ARG A 269 1.99 34.94 0.79
C ARG A 269 1.68 35.04 -0.70
N ALA A 270 1.73 33.91 -1.41
CA ALA A 270 1.43 33.87 -2.84
C ALA A 270 -0.02 34.30 -3.14
N ASP A 271 -0.97 33.85 -2.32
CA ASP A 271 -2.39 34.23 -2.43
C ASP A 271 -2.58 35.72 -2.13
N SER A 272 -1.86 36.27 -1.15
CA SER A 272 -1.90 37.70 -0.82
C SER A 272 -1.33 38.55 -1.95
N GLU A 273 -0.22 38.13 -2.56
CA GLU A 273 0.33 38.77 -3.75
C GLU A 273 -0.63 38.67 -4.94
N GLY A 274 -1.28 37.52 -5.13
CA GLY A 274 -2.31 37.31 -6.15
C GLY A 274 -3.47 38.30 -6.03
N ARG A 275 -4.02 38.46 -4.82
CA ARG A 275 -5.09 39.45 -4.55
C ARG A 275 -4.64 40.89 -4.83
N ARG A 276 -3.40 41.23 -4.47
CA ARG A 276 -2.83 42.55 -4.74
C ARG A 276 -2.73 42.83 -6.25
N TRP A 277 -2.33 41.84 -7.05
CA TRP A 277 -2.30 41.98 -8.50
C TRP A 277 -3.70 42.09 -9.10
N GLU A 278 -4.67 41.36 -8.56
CA GLU A 278 -6.06 41.43 -8.99
C GLU A 278 -6.65 42.83 -8.73
N GLU A 279 -6.33 43.49 -7.61
CA GLU A 279 -6.75 44.86 -7.33
C GLU A 279 -6.12 45.88 -8.30
N VAL A 280 -4.81 45.74 -8.58
CA VAL A 280 -4.11 46.62 -9.54
C VAL A 280 -4.65 46.48 -10.96
N VAL A 281 -4.99 45.26 -11.38
CA VAL A 281 -5.54 44.99 -12.72
C VAL A 281 -7.02 45.33 -12.80
N GLY A 282 -7.80 45.06 -11.75
CA GLY A 282 -9.25 45.29 -11.69
C GLY A 282 -9.63 46.76 -11.44
N GLY A 283 -8.78 47.55 -10.80
CA GLY A 283 -9.00 48.98 -10.53
C GLY A 283 -8.73 49.90 -11.73
N GLY A 284 -8.20 49.37 -12.83
CA GLY A 284 -8.00 50.08 -14.09
C GLY A 284 -9.25 50.11 -14.96
N GLN A 285 -10.37 50.60 -14.42
CA GLN A 285 -11.53 50.95 -15.23
C GLN A 285 -11.26 52.33 -15.86
N PRO A 286 -11.35 52.50 -17.20
CA PRO A 286 -11.11 53.79 -17.86
C PRO A 286 -12.14 54.86 -17.48
#